data_AF-A0A6J1NWS2-F1
#
_entry.id   AF-A0A6J1NWS2-F1
#
_cell.length_a   1.000
_cell.length_b   1.000
_cell.length_c   1.000
_cell.angle_alpha   90.00
_cell.angle_beta   90.00
_cell.angle_gamma   90.00
#
_symmetry.space_group_name_H-M   'P 1'
#
loop_
_entity.id
_entity.type
_entity.pdbx_description
1 polymer ?
#
loop_
_entity_poly.entity_id
_entity_poly.type
_entity_poly.pdbx_seq_one_letter_code
_entity_poly.pdbx_strand_id
1 'polypeptide(L)'
;MAKVNLAHARRKGRTLPKNMNKRLVTLTLKTDEILNVIKKKYEVSRKVRALKLMSLFNNATNWGENLYKFEYTVEKQYPLAQLEEMYSPFHLYLEKADKYFMWVPSPESSDGCMESLAKNPTNRSPFSKRCDIRKSCYDIVQRGTDFGYALAHRLLILLAARLGRGCTVFSQDEDRALVKQFCSMAHAEAAYIAENNYGFVDLFMEIIGLCSIDGHAQFLHRIWLDNMMTFQTPDGCFQEVYYKKENIEDIRRSLVWTRVYNFKNILKGGCVEHTTAVAAVAFSAAVRFIVEQYY
;
A
#
# COMPACT_ATOMS: atom_id res chain seq x y z
N MET A 1 -3.14 6.26 -4.20
CA MET A 1 -1.67 6.04 -4.24
C MET A 1 -1.15 5.76 -5.64
N ALA A 2 -1.63 4.74 -6.38
CA ALA A 2 -1.09 4.42 -7.71
C ALA A 2 -1.07 5.60 -8.71
N LYS A 3 -2.16 6.39 -8.74
CA LYS A 3 -2.24 7.64 -9.49
C LYS A 3 -1.08 8.59 -9.21
N VAL A 4 -0.65 8.68 -7.95
CA VAL A 4 0.42 9.58 -7.52
C VAL A 4 1.74 9.18 -8.17
N ASN A 5 2.11 7.91 -8.08
CA ASN A 5 3.33 7.38 -8.69
C ASN A 5 3.36 7.65 -10.19
N LEU A 6 2.26 7.33 -10.90
CA LEU A 6 2.16 7.55 -12.35
C LEU A 6 2.18 9.04 -12.72
N ALA A 7 1.47 9.89 -11.97
CA ALA A 7 1.46 11.33 -12.20
C ALA A 7 2.83 11.97 -11.94
N HIS A 8 3.56 11.51 -10.91
CA HIS A 8 4.92 11.94 -10.63
C HIS A 8 5.87 11.51 -11.76
N ALA A 9 5.84 10.24 -12.16
CA ALA A 9 6.61 9.74 -13.30
C ALA A 9 6.35 10.54 -14.58
N ARG A 10 5.10 10.95 -14.82
CA ARG A 10 4.72 11.76 -15.99
C ARG A 10 5.39 13.13 -16.03
N ARG A 11 5.85 13.69 -14.91
CA ARG A 11 6.62 14.95 -14.89
C ARG A 11 7.93 14.83 -15.67
N LYS A 12 8.49 13.61 -15.75
CA LYS A 12 9.66 13.26 -16.58
C LYS A 12 9.28 12.83 -18.00
N GLY A 13 8.00 12.83 -18.37
CA GLY A 13 7.51 12.28 -19.65
C GLY A 13 8.11 12.90 -20.92
N ARG A 14 8.73 14.09 -20.83
CA ARG A 14 9.44 14.73 -21.96
C ARG A 14 10.78 14.07 -22.29
N THR A 15 11.41 13.38 -21.34
CA THR A 15 12.66 12.63 -21.56
C THR A 15 12.42 11.18 -21.98
N LEU A 16 11.18 10.70 -21.87
CA LEU A 16 10.81 9.33 -22.20
C LEU A 16 10.67 9.08 -23.72
N PRO A 17 11.02 7.88 -24.21
CA PRO A 17 10.67 7.44 -25.54
C PRO A 17 9.18 7.61 -25.83
N LYS A 18 8.82 8.06 -27.04
CA LYS A 18 7.42 8.39 -27.42
C LYS A 18 6.42 7.29 -27.06
N ASN A 19 6.77 6.03 -27.31
CA ASN A 19 5.91 4.89 -27.00
C ASN A 19 5.68 4.69 -25.49
N MET A 20 6.72 4.89 -24.68
CA MET A 20 6.62 4.80 -23.22
C MET A 20 5.80 5.96 -22.66
N ASN A 21 6.06 7.18 -23.12
CA ASN A 21 5.28 8.35 -22.71
C ASN A 21 3.80 8.17 -23.06
N LYS A 22 3.48 7.66 -24.27
CA LYS A 22 2.10 7.36 -24.68
C LYS A 22 1.44 6.36 -23.72
N ARG A 23 2.12 5.26 -23.38
CA ARG A 23 1.61 4.26 -22.41
C ARG A 23 1.40 4.86 -21.03
N LEU A 24 2.35 5.66 -20.53
CA LEU A 24 2.26 6.32 -19.22
C LEU A 24 1.09 7.30 -19.16
N VAL A 25 0.85 8.06 -20.24
CA VAL A 25 -0.33 8.93 -20.38
C VAL A 25 -1.61 8.10 -20.34
N THR A 26 -1.69 7.01 -21.11
CA THR A 26 -2.86 6.12 -21.09
C THR A 26 -3.13 5.53 -19.71
N LEU A 27 -2.10 5.04 -19.01
CA LEU A 27 -2.23 4.51 -17.65
C LEU A 27 -2.74 5.57 -16.68
N THR A 28 -2.22 6.80 -16.78
CA THR A 28 -2.65 7.91 -15.93
C THR A 28 -4.14 8.24 -16.15
N LEU A 29 -4.57 8.32 -17.42
CA LEU A 29 -5.98 8.59 -17.78
C LEU A 29 -6.93 7.49 -17.30
N LYS A 30 -6.56 6.21 -17.49
CA LYS A 30 -7.36 5.08 -16.98
C LYS A 30 -7.47 5.09 -15.46
N THR A 31 -6.39 5.47 -14.76
CA THR A 31 -6.42 5.58 -13.30
C THR A 31 -7.34 6.72 -12.85
N ASP A 32 -7.36 7.84 -13.58
CA ASP A 32 -8.30 8.95 -13.32
C ASP A 32 -9.76 8.53 -13.53
N GLU A 33 -10.06 7.77 -14.58
CA GLU A 33 -11.39 7.24 -14.86
C GLU A 33 -11.89 6.35 -13.71
N ILE A 34 -11.07 5.39 -13.28
CA ILE A 34 -11.41 4.49 -12.16
C ILE A 34 -11.70 5.28 -10.89
N LEU A 35 -10.84 6.25 -10.55
CA LEU A 35 -11.04 7.08 -9.35
C LEU A 35 -12.32 7.91 -9.43
N ASN A 36 -12.68 8.40 -10.61
CA ASN A 36 -13.94 9.13 -10.81
C ASN A 36 -15.16 8.23 -10.63
N VAL A 37 -15.12 6.98 -11.14
CA VAL A 37 -16.19 5.99 -10.92
C VAL A 37 -16.35 5.70 -9.43
N ILE A 38 -15.23 5.45 -8.73
CA ILE A 38 -15.21 5.20 -7.29
C ILE A 38 -15.80 6.40 -6.53
N LYS A 39 -15.32 7.62 -6.81
CA LYS A 39 -15.80 8.85 -6.18
C LYS A 39 -17.30 9.03 -6.36
N LYS A 40 -17.80 8.89 -7.60
CA LYS A 40 -19.23 9.00 -7.92
C LYS A 40 -20.08 7.98 -7.14
N LYS A 41 -19.60 6.73 -7.00
CA LYS A 41 -20.27 5.69 -6.21
C LYS A 41 -20.43 6.09 -4.74
N TYR A 42 -19.41 6.70 -4.14
CA TYR A 42 -19.46 7.16 -2.74
C TYR A 42 -20.33 8.42 -2.55
N GLU A 43 -20.33 9.33 -3.53
CA GLU A 43 -21.20 10.51 -3.53
C GLU A 43 -22.67 10.11 -3.60
N VAL A 44 -23.03 9.23 -4.55
CA VAL A 44 -24.41 8.76 -4.73
C VAL A 44 -24.91 8.00 -3.50
N SER A 45 -24.05 7.21 -2.86
CA SER A 45 -24.40 6.47 -1.65
C SER A 45 -24.41 7.31 -0.37
N ARG A 46 -24.17 8.63 -0.46
CA ARG A 46 -24.10 9.58 0.67
C ARG A 46 -23.18 9.12 1.80
N LYS A 47 -22.13 8.35 1.48
CA LYS A 47 -21.17 7.83 2.46
C LYS A 47 -20.13 8.89 2.80
N VAL A 48 -20.54 9.90 3.57
CA VAL A 48 -19.70 11.05 3.98
C VAL A 48 -18.37 10.62 4.61
N ARG A 49 -18.39 9.56 5.43
CA ARG A 49 -17.18 8.97 6.04
C ARG A 49 -16.16 8.50 4.99
N ALA A 50 -16.61 7.75 3.98
CA ALA A 50 -15.75 7.25 2.92
C ALA A 50 -15.18 8.38 2.05
N LEU A 51 -15.98 9.40 1.74
CA LEU A 51 -15.51 10.57 0.99
C LEU A 51 -14.40 11.34 1.74
N LYS A 52 -14.52 11.46 3.08
CA LYS A 52 -13.48 12.05 3.91
C LYS A 52 -12.20 11.21 3.89
N LEU A 53 -12.30 9.89 4.05
CA LEU A 53 -11.13 9.00 3.95
C LEU A 53 -10.46 9.08 2.58
N MET A 54 -11.23 9.06 1.49
CA MET A 54 -10.71 9.22 0.13
C MET A 54 -9.94 10.54 -0.06
N SER A 55 -10.30 11.61 0.66
CA SER A 55 -9.59 12.89 0.57
C SER A 55 -8.15 12.82 1.05
N LEU A 56 -7.77 11.80 1.84
CA LEU A 56 -6.37 11.56 2.18
C LEU A 56 -5.54 11.14 0.97
N PHE A 57 -6.14 10.44 0.01
CA PHE A 57 -5.43 9.72 -1.05
C PHE A 57 -5.66 10.26 -2.47
N ASN A 58 -6.52 11.27 -2.62
CA ASN A 58 -6.97 11.75 -3.93
C ASN A 58 -6.21 12.98 -4.45
N ASN A 59 -5.44 13.67 -3.60
CA ASN A 59 -4.71 14.87 -4.01
C ASN A 59 -3.33 14.52 -4.59
N ALA A 60 -3.33 14.06 -5.84
CA ALA A 60 -2.10 13.63 -6.51
C ALA A 60 -1.06 14.74 -6.67
N THR A 61 -1.47 16.01 -6.75
CA THR A 61 -0.54 17.14 -6.84
C THR A 61 0.25 17.30 -5.55
N ASN A 62 -0.43 17.38 -4.40
CA ASN A 62 0.23 17.51 -3.11
C ASN A 62 1.07 16.29 -2.77
N TRP A 63 0.55 15.08 -3.01
CA TRP A 63 1.32 13.87 -2.78
C TRP A 63 2.58 13.86 -3.63
N GLY A 64 2.46 14.17 -4.92
CA GLY A 64 3.57 14.13 -5.87
C GLY A 64 4.67 15.15 -5.59
N GLU A 65 4.39 16.25 -4.90
CA GLU A 65 5.40 17.22 -4.45
C GLU A 65 6.18 16.73 -3.21
N ASN A 66 5.56 15.89 -2.39
CA ASN A 66 6.12 15.40 -1.14
C ASN A 66 6.71 13.98 -1.24
N LEU A 67 6.76 13.38 -2.43
CA LEU A 67 7.43 12.09 -2.63
C LEU A 67 8.95 12.26 -2.48
N TYR A 68 9.58 11.40 -1.68
CA TYR A 68 11.03 11.34 -1.65
C TYR A 68 11.54 10.62 -2.88
N LYS A 69 12.77 10.96 -3.30
CA LYS A 69 13.48 10.20 -4.33
C LYS A 69 13.70 8.78 -3.82
N PHE A 70 13.82 7.85 -4.76
CA PHE A 70 14.20 6.49 -4.40
C PHE A 70 15.60 6.45 -3.80
N GLU A 71 15.70 5.84 -2.63
CA GLU A 71 16.95 5.56 -1.92
C GLU A 71 17.11 4.04 -1.85
N TYR A 72 18.28 3.55 -2.26
CA TYR A 72 18.64 2.14 -2.11
C TYR A 72 19.33 1.95 -0.77
N THR A 73 18.68 1.23 0.14
CA THR A 73 19.28 0.81 1.40
C THR A 73 19.63 -0.66 1.29
N VAL A 74 20.88 -1.02 1.62
CA VAL A 74 21.27 -2.42 1.77
C VAL A 74 20.61 -2.93 3.06
N GLU A 75 19.47 -3.59 2.92
CA GLU A 75 18.82 -4.24 4.05
C GLU A 75 19.59 -5.51 4.43
N LYS A 76 19.56 -5.84 5.72
CA LYS A 76 20.12 -7.09 6.21
C LYS A 76 19.34 -8.24 5.59
N GLN A 77 20.07 -9.14 4.94
CA GLN A 77 19.52 -10.42 4.49
C GLN A 77 19.55 -11.40 5.66
N TYR A 78 18.44 -12.12 5.84
CA TYR A 78 18.27 -13.09 6.91
C TYR A 78 18.12 -14.48 6.28
N PRO A 79 18.88 -15.49 6.72
CA PRO A 79 18.61 -16.87 6.36
C PRO A 79 17.21 -17.30 6.80
N LEU A 80 16.59 -18.24 6.10
CA LEU A 80 15.24 -18.73 6.44
C LEU A 80 15.10 -19.14 7.91
N ALA A 81 16.08 -19.86 8.47
CA ALA A 81 16.06 -20.26 9.87
C ALA A 81 15.96 -19.07 10.85
N GLN A 82 16.61 -17.94 10.52
CA GLN A 82 16.53 -16.73 11.34
C GLN A 82 15.18 -16.02 11.16
N LEU A 83 14.61 -16.04 9.96
CA LEU A 83 13.25 -15.53 9.73
C LEU A 83 12.20 -16.37 10.46
N GLU A 84 12.35 -17.70 10.51
CA GLU A 84 11.49 -18.58 11.30
C GLU A 84 11.60 -18.33 12.81
N GLU A 85 12.79 -18.00 13.31
CA GLU A 85 12.96 -17.57 14.71
C GLU A 85 12.21 -16.25 14.98
N MET A 86 12.30 -15.30 14.04
CA MET A 86 11.63 -14.00 14.16
C MET A 86 10.10 -14.09 14.07
N TYR A 87 9.57 -14.87 13.12
CA TYR A 87 8.14 -14.88 12.79
C TYR A 87 7.39 -16.14 13.22
N SER A 88 8.07 -17.13 13.79
CA SER A 88 7.59 -18.51 13.98
C SER A 88 7.48 -19.29 12.65
N PRO A 89 7.43 -20.64 12.67
CA PRO A 89 7.17 -21.45 11.47
C PRO A 89 6.00 -20.94 10.65
N PHE A 90 6.10 -21.00 9.32
CA PHE A 90 5.23 -20.21 8.44
C PHE A 90 3.73 -20.44 8.63
N HIS A 91 3.30 -21.68 8.91
CA HIS A 91 1.90 -21.96 9.21
C HIS A 91 1.39 -21.24 10.48
N LEU A 92 2.20 -21.16 11.54
CA LEU A 92 1.87 -20.40 12.76
C LEU A 92 1.92 -18.91 12.53
N TYR A 93 2.85 -18.45 11.69
CA TYR A 93 2.89 -17.06 11.25
C TYR A 93 1.58 -16.68 10.54
N LEU A 94 1.11 -17.49 9.59
CA LEU A 94 -0.18 -17.27 8.91
C LEU A 94 -1.34 -17.25 9.91
N GLU A 95 -1.44 -18.22 10.83
CA GLU A 95 -2.50 -18.23 11.86
C GLU A 95 -2.47 -16.99 12.76
N LYS A 96 -1.29 -16.47 13.08
CA LYS A 96 -1.13 -15.23 13.86
C LYS A 96 -1.54 -14.03 13.02
N ALA A 97 -1.01 -13.91 11.81
CA ALA A 97 -1.24 -12.76 10.94
C ALA A 97 -2.69 -12.67 10.45
N ASP A 98 -3.38 -13.80 10.30
CA ASP A 98 -4.82 -13.88 10.00
C ASP A 98 -5.71 -13.41 11.16
N LYS A 99 -5.21 -13.44 12.40
CA LYS A 99 -5.88 -12.85 13.58
C LYS A 99 -5.66 -11.33 13.67
N TYR A 100 -5.64 -10.63 12.53
CA TYR A 100 -5.30 -9.21 12.42
C TYR A 100 -6.17 -8.28 13.28
N PHE A 101 -7.41 -8.68 13.58
CA PHE A 101 -8.32 -7.93 14.46
C PHE A 101 -7.85 -7.90 15.93
N MET A 102 -6.95 -8.81 16.33
CA MET A 102 -6.37 -8.87 17.67
C MET A 102 -5.10 -8.01 17.81
N TRP A 103 -4.52 -7.57 16.69
CA TRP A 103 -3.30 -6.77 16.68
C TRP A 103 -3.60 -5.28 16.73
N VAL A 104 -2.58 -4.47 17.03
CA VAL A 104 -2.73 -3.02 17.18
C VAL A 104 -1.92 -2.30 16.10
N PRO A 105 -2.54 -1.51 15.22
CA PRO A 105 -3.98 -1.28 15.09
C PRO A 105 -4.72 -2.49 14.50
N SER A 106 -5.94 -2.72 15.00
CA SER A 106 -6.96 -3.46 14.26
C SER A 106 -7.46 -2.58 13.09
N PRO A 107 -8.10 -3.15 12.05
CA PRO A 107 -8.67 -2.37 10.96
C PRO A 107 -9.58 -1.24 11.43
N GLU A 108 -10.45 -1.49 12.42
CA GLU A 108 -11.37 -0.49 12.96
C GLU A 108 -10.63 0.65 13.65
N SER A 109 -9.59 0.33 14.44
CA SER A 109 -8.79 1.34 15.11
C SER A 109 -7.96 2.16 14.13
N SER A 110 -7.43 1.52 13.08
CA SER A 110 -6.74 2.19 11.98
C SER A 110 -7.68 3.14 11.25
N ASP A 111 -8.87 2.68 10.85
CA ASP A 111 -9.89 3.52 10.20
C ASP A 111 -10.24 4.73 11.06
N GLY A 112 -10.38 4.53 12.38
CA GLY A 112 -10.61 5.61 13.33
C GLY A 112 -9.48 6.65 13.35
N CYS A 113 -8.22 6.21 13.21
CA CYS A 113 -7.08 7.10 13.08
C CYS A 113 -7.07 7.84 11.74
N MET A 114 -7.30 7.14 10.65
CA MET A 114 -7.38 7.72 9.30
C MET A 114 -8.50 8.75 9.21
N GLU A 115 -9.65 8.51 9.83
CA GLU A 115 -10.72 9.51 9.92
C GLU A 115 -10.32 10.75 10.70
N SER A 116 -9.65 10.58 11.84
CA SER A 116 -9.19 11.72 12.63
C SER A 116 -8.18 12.54 11.84
N LEU A 117 -7.27 11.87 11.13
CA LEU A 117 -6.32 12.51 10.24
C LEU A 117 -7.00 13.23 9.08
N ALA A 118 -8.05 12.65 8.50
CA ALA A 118 -8.80 13.25 7.39
C ALA A 118 -9.50 14.57 7.74
N LYS A 119 -9.70 14.87 9.03
CA LYS A 119 -10.25 16.16 9.49
C LYS A 119 -9.24 17.29 9.44
N ASN A 120 -7.94 16.99 9.37
CA ASN A 120 -6.91 18.01 9.29
C ASN A 120 -6.99 18.74 7.94
N PRO A 121 -6.75 20.06 7.90
CA PRO A 121 -6.61 20.77 6.64
C PRO A 121 -5.38 20.24 5.89
N THR A 122 -5.40 20.37 4.57
CA THR A 122 -4.19 20.20 3.78
C THR A 122 -3.25 21.36 4.04
N ASN A 123 -2.06 21.07 4.52
CA ASN A 123 -0.97 22.02 4.68
C ASN A 123 -0.04 21.98 3.46
N ARG A 124 0.25 23.15 2.89
CA ARG A 124 1.27 23.36 1.84
C ARG A 124 2.46 24.17 2.34
N SER A 125 2.46 24.56 3.61
CA SER A 125 3.56 25.29 4.22
C SER A 125 4.81 24.41 4.25
N PRO A 126 6.01 24.98 3.99
CA PRO A 126 7.27 24.27 4.19
C PRO A 126 7.49 23.88 5.66
N PHE A 127 6.81 24.56 6.60
CA PHE A 127 6.79 24.18 8.01
C PHE A 127 5.68 23.16 8.25
N SER A 128 6.07 21.89 8.40
CA SER A 128 5.15 20.83 8.79
C SER A 128 4.66 21.08 10.21
N LYS A 129 3.36 21.35 10.35
CA LYS A 129 2.71 21.34 11.66
C LYS A 129 2.40 19.91 12.06
N ARG A 130 2.31 19.63 13.35
CA ARG A 130 1.79 18.36 13.85
C ARG A 130 0.30 18.23 13.48
N CYS A 131 -0.11 17.07 13.00
CA CYS A 131 -1.52 16.76 12.75
C CYS A 131 -2.27 16.65 14.08
N ASP A 132 -3.52 17.12 14.14
CA ASP A 132 -4.41 16.86 15.26
C ASP A 132 -5.18 15.56 15.03
N ILE A 133 -4.69 14.47 15.65
CA ILE A 133 -5.32 13.15 15.61
C ILE A 133 -5.72 12.69 17.02
N ARG A 134 -6.59 11.67 17.10
CA ARG A 134 -7.02 11.12 18.40
C ARG A 134 -5.81 10.70 19.22
N LYS A 135 -5.85 10.94 20.54
CA LYS A 135 -4.73 10.62 21.45
C LYS A 135 -4.26 9.17 21.33
N SER A 136 -5.19 8.22 21.23
CA SER A 136 -4.89 6.80 21.06
C SER A 136 -4.12 6.48 19.77
N CYS A 137 -4.23 7.32 18.73
CA CYS A 137 -3.52 7.11 17.47
C CYS A 137 -2.02 7.36 17.58
N TYR A 138 -1.59 8.26 18.48
CA TYR A 138 -0.17 8.42 18.78
C TYR A 138 0.39 7.13 19.40
N ASP A 139 -0.31 6.55 20.38
CA ASP A 139 0.11 5.30 21.01
C ASP A 139 0.08 4.11 20.01
N ILE A 140 -0.92 4.05 19.13
CA ILE A 140 -1.00 3.04 18.05
C ILE A 140 0.22 3.13 17.13
N VAL A 141 0.57 4.32 16.66
CA VAL A 141 1.72 4.47 15.75
C VAL A 141 3.01 4.13 16.48
N GLN A 142 3.20 4.57 17.73
CA GLN A 142 4.46 4.38 18.45
C GLN A 142 4.65 2.96 19.02
N ARG A 143 3.59 2.34 19.54
CA ARG A 143 3.67 1.10 20.35
C ARG A 143 2.76 -0.03 19.85
N GLY A 144 2.25 0.09 18.63
CA GLY A 144 1.47 -0.98 18.00
C GLY A 144 2.32 -2.23 17.71
N THR A 145 1.65 -3.24 17.18
CA THR A 145 2.26 -4.49 16.72
C THR A 145 3.20 -4.24 15.53
N ASP A 146 4.33 -4.93 15.51
CA ASP A 146 5.45 -4.74 14.57
C ASP A 146 5.49 -5.78 13.42
N PHE A 147 4.36 -6.41 13.09
CA PHE A 147 4.25 -7.32 11.95
C PHE A 147 2.84 -7.26 11.32
N GLY A 148 2.69 -7.87 10.15
CA GLY A 148 1.41 -8.07 9.49
C GLY A 148 0.75 -6.76 9.06
N TYR A 149 -0.57 -6.83 8.90
CA TYR A 149 -1.39 -5.66 8.59
C TYR A 149 -1.26 -4.54 9.64
N ALA A 150 -1.01 -4.87 10.91
CA ALA A 150 -0.83 -3.86 11.94
C ALA A 150 0.41 -2.98 11.67
N LEU A 151 1.54 -3.58 11.30
CA LEU A 151 2.73 -2.83 10.88
C LEU A 151 2.45 -1.98 9.63
N ALA A 152 1.83 -2.58 8.61
CA ALA A 152 1.48 -1.89 7.36
C ALA A 152 0.59 -0.67 7.63
N HIS A 153 -0.38 -0.79 8.55
CA HIS A 153 -1.30 0.29 8.90
C HIS A 153 -0.65 1.39 9.74
N ARG A 154 0.32 1.09 10.61
CA ARG A 154 1.11 2.12 11.31
C ARG A 154 1.91 2.96 10.32
N LEU A 155 2.52 2.30 9.33
CA LEU A 155 3.18 2.96 8.21
C LEU A 155 2.19 3.80 7.39
N LEU A 156 1.03 3.24 7.05
CA LEU A 156 -0.02 3.94 6.29
C LEU A 156 -0.46 5.24 6.96
N ILE A 157 -0.61 5.27 8.29
CA ILE A 157 -0.99 6.48 9.03
C ILE A 157 0.07 7.58 8.87
N LEU A 158 1.36 7.25 9.04
CA LEU A 158 2.48 8.19 8.85
C LEU A 158 2.53 8.71 7.40
N LEU A 159 2.38 7.83 6.42
CA LEU A 159 2.38 8.22 5.00
C LEU A 159 1.17 9.09 4.65
N ALA A 160 -0.02 8.78 5.16
CA ALA A 160 -1.21 9.58 4.91
C ALA A 160 -1.11 10.97 5.56
N ALA A 161 -0.45 11.07 6.72
CA ALA A 161 -0.21 12.36 7.38
C ALA A 161 0.71 13.24 6.52
N ARG A 162 1.86 12.69 6.14
CA ARG A 162 2.88 13.37 5.35
C ARG A 162 2.39 13.70 3.95
N LEU A 163 1.97 12.69 3.18
CA LEU A 163 1.63 12.85 1.76
C LEU A 163 0.23 13.44 1.56
N GLY A 164 -0.73 13.07 2.40
CA GLY A 164 -2.13 13.49 2.27
C GLY A 164 -2.44 14.84 2.90
N ARG A 165 -1.79 15.16 4.02
CA ARG A 165 -2.07 16.39 4.78
C ARG A 165 -0.90 17.35 4.88
N GLY A 166 0.32 16.94 4.56
CA GLY A 166 1.49 17.81 4.72
C GLY A 166 1.75 18.16 6.20
N CYS A 167 1.43 17.25 7.11
CA CYS A 167 1.64 17.37 8.54
C CYS A 167 2.39 16.14 9.07
N THR A 168 2.94 16.25 10.27
CA THR A 168 3.63 15.15 10.99
C THR A 168 2.76 14.59 12.09
N VAL A 169 2.87 13.30 12.39
CA VAL A 169 2.21 12.69 13.55
C VAL A 169 2.93 13.12 14.83
N PHE A 170 4.27 13.04 14.87
CA PHE A 170 5.06 13.49 16.01
C PHE A 170 5.91 14.70 15.63
N SER A 171 6.96 14.45 14.86
CA SER A 171 7.89 15.44 14.31
C SER A 171 8.45 14.91 12.99
N GLN A 172 9.07 15.77 12.18
CA GLN A 172 9.63 15.34 10.89
C GLN A 172 10.69 14.25 11.05
N ASP A 173 11.58 14.39 12.03
CA ASP A 173 12.67 13.43 12.25
C ASP A 173 12.17 12.13 12.87
N GLU A 174 11.26 12.21 13.84
CA GLU A 174 10.67 11.03 14.48
C GLU A 174 9.81 10.23 13.50
N ASP A 175 8.95 10.90 12.73
CA ASP A 175 8.13 10.22 11.71
C ASP A 175 9.02 9.55 10.66
N ARG A 176 10.10 10.22 10.21
CA ARG A 176 11.06 9.64 9.26
C ARG A 176 11.81 8.44 9.85
N ALA A 177 12.21 8.51 11.11
CA ALA A 177 12.85 7.40 11.81
C ALA A 177 11.91 6.18 11.94
N LEU A 178 10.64 6.43 12.31
CA LEU A 178 9.61 5.39 12.40
C LEU A 178 9.32 4.76 11.03
N VAL A 179 9.16 5.55 9.98
CA VAL A 179 8.96 5.02 8.61
C VAL A 179 10.14 4.12 8.21
N LYS A 180 11.38 4.57 8.44
CA LYS A 180 12.57 3.76 8.13
C LYS A 180 12.61 2.46 8.92
N GLN A 181 12.30 2.51 10.22
CA GLN A 181 12.23 1.33 11.08
C GLN A 181 11.15 0.36 10.59
N PHE A 182 9.95 0.86 10.32
CA PHE A 182 8.82 0.05 9.86
C PHE A 182 9.11 -0.59 8.51
N CYS A 183 9.71 0.15 7.57
CA CYS A 183 10.10 -0.42 6.29
C CYS A 183 11.24 -1.44 6.39
N SER A 184 12.16 -1.32 7.34
CA SER A 184 13.17 -2.37 7.56
C SER A 184 12.52 -3.66 8.11
N MET A 185 11.60 -3.55 9.07
CA MET A 185 10.83 -4.71 9.58
C MET A 185 9.94 -5.33 8.49
N ALA A 186 9.25 -4.50 7.72
CA ALA A 186 8.41 -4.95 6.61
C ALA A 186 9.23 -5.61 5.51
N HIS A 187 10.49 -5.21 5.29
CA HIS A 187 11.36 -5.88 4.33
C HIS A 187 11.72 -7.30 4.78
N ALA A 188 12.02 -7.50 6.07
CA ALA A 188 12.26 -8.83 6.61
C ALA A 188 11.02 -9.72 6.52
N GLU A 189 9.83 -9.17 6.80
CA GLU A 189 8.56 -9.89 6.65
C GLU A 189 8.26 -10.23 5.18
N ALA A 190 8.53 -9.29 4.25
CA ALA A 190 8.42 -9.52 2.82
C ALA A 190 9.32 -10.66 2.36
N ALA A 191 10.58 -10.67 2.79
CA ALA A 191 11.51 -11.76 2.50
C ALA A 191 10.97 -13.08 3.04
N TYR A 192 10.45 -13.11 4.26
CA TYR A 192 9.87 -14.33 4.84
C TYR A 192 8.69 -14.87 4.05
N ILE A 193 7.78 -14.00 3.59
CA ILE A 193 6.67 -14.39 2.71
C ILE A 193 7.18 -14.90 1.36
N ALA A 194 8.21 -14.26 0.78
CA ALA A 194 8.80 -14.67 -0.49
C ALA A 194 9.47 -16.06 -0.40
N GLU A 195 10.23 -16.33 0.66
CA GLU A 195 10.85 -17.64 0.91
C GLU A 195 9.81 -18.76 1.11
N ASN A 196 8.60 -18.39 1.54
CA ASN A 196 7.48 -19.31 1.71
C ASN A 196 6.49 -19.26 0.54
N ASN A 197 7.02 -19.16 -0.68
CA ASN A 197 6.25 -19.24 -1.93
C ASN A 197 5.09 -18.22 -2.01
N TYR A 198 5.29 -17.03 -1.45
CA TYR A 198 4.31 -15.94 -1.50
C TYR A 198 2.96 -16.32 -0.89
N GLY A 199 2.97 -17.19 0.14
CA GLY A 199 1.75 -17.71 0.78
C GLY A 199 0.87 -16.66 1.47
N PHE A 200 1.33 -15.40 1.57
CA PHE A 200 0.56 -14.26 2.04
C PHE A 200 0.71 -13.04 1.10
N VAL A 201 0.33 -13.23 -0.17
CA VAL A 201 0.60 -12.27 -1.24
C VAL A 201 -0.06 -10.90 -1.03
N ASP A 202 -1.25 -10.83 -0.44
CA ASP A 202 -1.96 -9.56 -0.23
C ASP A 202 -1.14 -8.60 0.64
N LEU A 203 -0.73 -9.05 1.82
CA LEU A 203 0.17 -8.32 2.72
C LEU A 203 1.51 -8.02 2.05
N PHE A 204 2.08 -8.97 1.32
CA PHE A 204 3.34 -8.79 0.59
C PHE A 204 3.28 -7.64 -0.42
N MET A 205 2.19 -7.55 -1.18
CA MET A 205 1.97 -6.45 -2.13
C MET A 205 1.71 -5.12 -1.41
N GLU A 206 1.00 -5.15 -0.27
CA GLU A 206 0.76 -3.95 0.55
C GLU A 206 2.06 -3.34 1.07
N ILE A 207 2.92 -4.14 1.71
CA ILE A 207 4.19 -3.64 2.26
C ILE A 207 5.14 -3.14 1.17
N ILE A 208 5.23 -3.84 0.04
CA ILE A 208 5.98 -3.35 -1.14
C ILE A 208 5.41 -2.01 -1.59
N GLY A 209 4.08 -1.91 -1.74
CA GLY A 209 3.41 -0.69 -2.18
C GLY A 209 3.67 0.50 -1.26
N LEU A 210 3.53 0.32 0.06
CA LEU A 210 3.68 1.37 1.07
C LEU A 210 5.14 1.85 1.22
N CYS A 211 6.09 0.93 1.30
CA CYS A 211 7.49 1.33 1.44
C CYS A 211 8.07 1.89 0.13
N SER A 212 7.66 1.36 -1.03
CA SER A 212 8.12 1.88 -2.32
C SER A 212 7.55 3.26 -2.64
N ILE A 213 6.32 3.58 -2.20
CA ILE A 213 5.79 4.95 -2.38
C ILE A 213 6.54 5.97 -1.53
N ASP A 214 7.03 5.56 -0.35
CA ASP A 214 7.87 6.42 0.50
C ASP A 214 9.23 6.70 -0.15
N GLY A 215 9.81 5.72 -0.86
CA GLY A 215 11.08 5.84 -1.58
C GLY A 215 12.05 4.68 -1.35
N HIS A 216 11.66 3.63 -0.64
CA HIS A 216 12.53 2.48 -0.35
C HIS A 216 12.67 1.56 -1.57
N ALA A 217 13.75 1.73 -2.33
CA ALA A 217 13.95 1.03 -3.61
C ALA A 217 14.20 -0.48 -3.47
N GLN A 218 14.64 -0.94 -2.29
CA GLN A 218 14.93 -2.36 -2.04
C GLN A 218 13.71 -3.28 -2.24
N PHE A 219 12.50 -2.75 -2.07
CA PHE A 219 11.25 -3.49 -2.28
C PHE A 219 10.93 -3.73 -3.77
N LEU A 220 11.57 -3.01 -4.68
CA LEU A 220 11.36 -3.11 -6.13
C LEU A 220 12.26 -4.16 -6.76
N HIS A 221 12.43 -5.29 -6.07
CA HIS A 221 13.22 -6.41 -6.53
C HIS A 221 12.51 -7.10 -7.71
N ARG A 222 13.24 -7.32 -8.82
CA ARG A 222 12.66 -7.89 -10.04
C ARG A 222 11.97 -9.24 -9.79
N ILE A 223 12.61 -10.16 -9.06
CA ILE A 223 12.03 -11.49 -8.78
C ILE A 223 10.72 -11.36 -7.99
N TRP A 224 10.64 -10.40 -7.07
CA TRP A 224 9.43 -10.19 -6.29
C TRP A 224 8.29 -9.66 -7.16
N LEU A 225 8.58 -8.67 -8.00
CA LEU A 225 7.61 -8.12 -8.95
C LEU A 225 7.15 -9.16 -9.99
N ASP A 226 8.06 -9.98 -10.49
CA ASP A 226 7.77 -11.06 -11.45
C ASP A 226 6.87 -12.13 -10.81
N ASN A 227 7.13 -12.52 -9.55
CA ASN A 227 6.29 -13.47 -8.82
C ASN A 227 4.93 -12.88 -8.42
N MET A 228 4.85 -11.60 -8.08
CA MET A 228 3.56 -10.93 -7.85
C MET A 228 2.66 -11.03 -9.10
N MET A 229 3.21 -10.96 -10.31
CA MET A 229 2.45 -11.08 -11.55
C MET A 229 1.78 -12.44 -11.73
N THR A 230 2.24 -13.51 -11.08
CA THR A 230 1.59 -14.83 -11.20
C THR A 230 0.22 -14.91 -10.52
N PHE A 231 -0.10 -13.90 -9.70
CA PHE A 231 -1.40 -13.73 -9.05
C PHE A 231 -2.36 -12.86 -9.87
N GLN A 232 -1.92 -12.33 -11.02
CA GLN A 232 -2.77 -11.58 -11.92
C GLN A 232 -3.69 -12.53 -12.70
N THR A 233 -4.99 -12.24 -12.72
CA THR A 233 -5.96 -12.96 -13.55
C THR A 233 -5.87 -12.50 -15.02
N PRO A 234 -6.45 -13.25 -15.98
CA PRO A 234 -6.55 -12.80 -17.37
C PRO A 234 -7.29 -11.47 -17.55
N ASP A 235 -8.18 -11.13 -16.61
CA ASP A 235 -8.90 -9.85 -16.59
C ASP A 235 -8.02 -8.68 -16.09
N GLY A 236 -6.80 -8.97 -15.65
CA GLY A 236 -5.79 -7.99 -15.23
C GLY A 236 -5.87 -7.56 -13.76
N CYS A 237 -6.82 -8.08 -12.99
CA CYS A 237 -6.92 -7.89 -11.54
C CYS A 237 -6.10 -8.96 -10.79
N PHE A 238 -6.04 -8.88 -9.46
CA PHE A 238 -5.25 -9.80 -8.63
C PHE A 238 -6.13 -10.61 -7.67
N GLN A 239 -5.63 -11.78 -7.30
CA GLN A 239 -6.24 -12.72 -6.34
C GLN A 239 -5.19 -13.20 -5.33
N GLU A 240 -5.63 -13.83 -4.24
CA GLU A 240 -4.75 -14.28 -3.14
C GLU A 240 -4.17 -15.69 -3.34
N VAL A 241 -4.69 -16.43 -4.32
CA VAL A 241 -4.21 -17.76 -4.70
C VAL A 241 -3.58 -17.70 -6.09
N TYR A 242 -2.65 -18.61 -6.40
CA TYR A 242 -2.09 -18.70 -7.76
C TYR A 242 -3.16 -18.88 -8.82
N TYR A 243 -3.04 -18.16 -9.94
CA TYR A 243 -3.93 -18.38 -11.08
C TYR A 243 -3.57 -19.70 -11.78
N LYS A 244 -4.36 -20.74 -11.52
CA LYS A 244 -4.43 -21.96 -12.33
C LYS A 244 -5.83 -22.06 -12.93
N LYS A 245 -5.93 -22.33 -14.24
CA LYS A 245 -7.23 -22.50 -14.95
C LYS A 245 -8.15 -23.54 -14.28
N GLU A 246 -7.58 -24.48 -13.53
CA GLU A 246 -8.27 -25.58 -12.85
C GLU A 246 -8.89 -25.18 -11.49
N ASN A 247 -8.51 -24.02 -10.91
CA ASN A 247 -8.91 -23.62 -9.55
C ASN A 247 -10.22 -22.81 -9.48
N ILE A 248 -10.96 -22.66 -10.57
CA ILE A 248 -12.14 -21.79 -10.64
C ILE A 248 -13.25 -22.22 -9.65
N GLU A 249 -13.38 -23.52 -9.36
CA GLU A 249 -14.37 -24.02 -8.39
C GLU A 249 -13.92 -23.89 -6.93
N ASP A 250 -12.63 -24.04 -6.62
CA ASP A 250 -12.11 -23.85 -5.25
C ASP A 250 -12.03 -22.38 -4.85
N ILE A 251 -11.82 -21.47 -5.82
CA ILE A 251 -11.91 -20.02 -5.62
C ILE A 251 -13.29 -19.61 -5.08
N ARG A 252 -14.38 -20.32 -5.45
CA ARG A 252 -15.72 -20.07 -4.89
C ARG A 252 -15.86 -20.43 -3.42
N ARG A 253 -15.06 -21.37 -2.89
CA ARG A 253 -15.08 -21.76 -1.47
C ARG A 253 -14.16 -20.87 -0.63
N SER A 254 -13.07 -20.37 -1.21
CA SER A 254 -12.12 -19.42 -0.59
C SER A 254 -12.69 -18.01 -0.35
N LEU A 255 -13.92 -17.74 -0.76
CA LEU A 255 -14.64 -16.46 -0.59
C LEU A 255 -14.92 -16.06 0.88
N VAL A 256 -14.30 -16.71 1.88
CA VAL A 256 -14.48 -16.40 3.30
C VAL A 256 -13.97 -14.99 3.66
N TRP A 257 -13.05 -14.42 2.86
CA TRP A 257 -12.65 -13.00 2.94
C TRP A 257 -13.75 -12.00 2.53
N THR A 258 -14.90 -12.45 2.02
CA THR A 258 -16.00 -11.56 1.59
C THR A 258 -16.92 -11.11 2.75
N ARG A 259 -16.54 -11.34 4.02
CA ARG A 259 -17.45 -11.16 5.16
C ARG A 259 -17.13 -10.04 6.14
N VAL A 260 -16.43 -8.97 5.72
CA VAL A 260 -16.53 -7.68 6.41
C VAL A 260 -16.55 -6.55 5.38
N TYR A 261 -17.64 -5.77 5.38
CA TYR A 261 -18.00 -4.68 4.46
C TYR A 261 -18.60 -5.07 3.10
N ASN A 262 -19.93 -5.22 3.13
CA ASN A 262 -20.86 -5.24 2.00
C ASN A 262 -20.82 -3.92 1.20
N PHE A 263 -19.72 -3.65 0.50
CA PHE A 263 -19.70 -2.81 -0.70
C PHE A 263 -19.78 -3.76 -1.89
N LYS A 264 -20.86 -3.70 -2.66
CA LYS A 264 -20.99 -4.44 -3.94
C LYS A 264 -19.66 -4.35 -4.71
N ASN A 265 -18.93 -5.46 -4.84
CA ASN A 265 -17.63 -5.54 -5.51
C ASN A 265 -17.71 -4.78 -6.85
N ILE A 266 -16.87 -3.76 -7.00
CA ILE A 266 -16.58 -3.06 -8.25
C ILE A 266 -15.93 -4.02 -9.23
N LEU A 267 -15.06 -4.90 -8.74
CA LEU A 267 -14.41 -5.91 -9.56
C LEU A 267 -15.27 -7.20 -9.61
N LYS A 268 -15.52 -7.70 -10.82
CA LYS A 268 -16.20 -8.97 -11.06
C LYS A 268 -15.17 -10.04 -11.42
N GLY A 269 -15.51 -11.32 -11.19
CA GLY A 269 -14.74 -12.47 -11.68
C GLY A 269 -13.41 -12.68 -10.97
N GLY A 270 -13.37 -13.54 -9.94
CA GLY A 270 -12.13 -13.97 -9.25
C GLY A 270 -11.27 -12.89 -8.57
N CYS A 271 -11.52 -11.61 -8.86
CA CYS A 271 -10.73 -10.48 -8.37
C CYS A 271 -10.96 -10.23 -6.88
N VAL A 272 -9.85 -9.97 -6.17
CA VAL A 272 -9.87 -9.42 -4.82
C VAL A 272 -9.54 -7.92 -4.91
N GLU A 273 -10.45 -7.08 -4.42
CA GLU A 273 -10.33 -5.61 -4.56
C GLU A 273 -9.12 -5.06 -3.83
N HIS A 274 -8.90 -5.49 -2.58
CA HIS A 274 -7.79 -5.04 -1.76
C HIS A 274 -6.46 -5.41 -2.42
N THR A 275 -6.26 -6.69 -2.74
CA THR A 275 -5.08 -7.21 -3.43
C THR A 275 -4.81 -6.49 -4.74
N THR A 276 -5.86 -6.26 -5.54
CA THR A 276 -5.74 -5.51 -6.80
C THR A 276 -5.30 -4.06 -6.56
N ALA A 277 -5.84 -3.41 -5.53
CA ALA A 277 -5.48 -2.05 -5.19
C ALA A 277 -4.03 -1.94 -4.73
N VAL A 278 -3.56 -2.82 -3.84
CA VAL A 278 -2.18 -2.80 -3.35
C VAL A 278 -1.18 -3.20 -4.44
N ALA A 279 -1.52 -4.17 -5.30
CA ALA A 279 -0.74 -4.52 -6.49
C ALA A 279 -0.56 -3.30 -7.42
N ALA A 280 -1.64 -2.55 -7.67
CA ALA A 280 -1.55 -1.34 -8.48
C ALA A 280 -0.61 -0.29 -7.85
N VAL A 281 -0.58 -0.18 -6.52
CA VAL A 281 0.38 0.70 -5.83
C VAL A 281 1.81 0.22 -6.05
N ALA A 282 2.11 -1.06 -5.80
CA ALA A 282 3.43 -1.64 -6.00
C ALA A 282 3.94 -1.50 -7.44
N PHE A 283 3.16 -1.91 -8.45
CA PHE A 283 3.57 -1.81 -9.85
C PHE A 283 3.70 -0.36 -10.35
N SER A 284 2.83 0.54 -9.89
CA SER A 284 3.00 1.96 -10.21
C SER A 284 4.27 2.55 -9.60
N ALA A 285 4.68 2.10 -8.41
CA ALA A 285 5.94 2.49 -7.80
C ALA A 285 7.14 1.95 -8.60
N ALA A 286 7.06 0.71 -9.10
CA ALA A 286 8.06 0.16 -10.02
C ALA A 286 8.18 0.98 -11.32
N VAL A 287 7.05 1.36 -11.92
CA VAL A 287 7.05 2.26 -13.11
C VAL A 287 7.71 3.60 -12.78
N ARG A 288 7.37 4.20 -11.63
CA ARG A 288 7.97 5.44 -11.17
C ARG A 288 9.48 5.31 -10.99
N PHE A 289 9.95 4.24 -10.34
CA PHE A 289 11.36 3.95 -10.16
C PHE A 289 12.10 3.83 -11.49
N ILE A 290 11.56 3.05 -12.44
CA ILE A 290 12.17 2.90 -13.76
C ILE A 290 12.29 4.25 -14.47
N VAL A 291 11.24 5.08 -14.42
CA VAL A 291 11.25 6.40 -15.04
C VAL A 291 12.22 7.36 -14.35
N GLU A 292 12.35 7.33 -13.03
CA GLU A 292 13.23 8.25 -12.29
C GLU A 292 14.71 7.89 -12.36
N GLN A 293 15.04 6.60 -12.43
CA GLN A 293 16.42 6.13 -12.36
C GLN A 293 17.07 5.96 -13.73
N TYR A 294 16.28 5.70 -14.77
CA TYR A 294 16.80 5.38 -16.10
C TYR A 294 16.50 6.46 -17.17
N TYR A 295 15.77 7.54 -16.83
CA TYR A 295 15.36 8.61 -17.77
C TYR A 295 15.28 10.00 -17.11
#